data_AF-A0A3C2BW86-F1
#
_entry.id   AF-A0A3C2BW86-F1
#
_cell.length_a   1.000
_cell.length_b   1.000
_cell.length_c   1.000
_cell.angle_alpha   90.00
_cell.angle_beta   90.00
_cell.angle_gamma   90.00
#
_symmetry.space_group_name_H-M   'P 1'
#
loop_
_entity.id
_entity.type
_entity.pdbx_description
1 polymer ?
#
loop_
_entity_poly.entity_id
_entity_poly.type
_entity_poly.pdbx_seq_one_letter_code
_entity_poly.pdbx_strand_id
1 'polypeptide(L)'
;MSAEFPFLRLGEPAAQSRAAVGSKAAALSALAAAGFRVPAGFVVTKAALLDNPAAPDLARLLRTAASGTGTGPFAVRSSAAAEDLPGASFAGMYETYLQVAAADLPAAVH
;
A
#
# COMPACT_ATOMS: atom_id res chain seq x y z
N MET A 1 2.44 23.88 7.23
CA MET A 1 1.72 22.76 7.88
C MET A 1 1.86 21.58 6.95
N SER A 2 2.89 20.77 7.15
CA SER A 2 3.18 19.62 6.27
C SER A 2 2.02 18.64 6.42
N ALA A 3 1.29 18.36 5.35
CA ALA A 3 0.28 17.31 5.37
C ALA A 3 0.97 16.02 5.79
N GLU A 4 0.55 15.46 6.92
CA GLU A 4 1.06 14.20 7.44
C GLU A 4 0.83 13.11 6.39
N PHE A 5 1.87 12.35 6.07
CA PHE A 5 1.82 11.28 5.07
C PHE A 5 0.93 10.16 5.64
N PRO A 6 -0.30 9.94 5.15
CA PRO A 6 -1.29 9.11 5.86
C PRO A 6 -1.13 7.61 5.58
N PHE A 7 -0.10 7.23 4.82
CA PHE A 7 0.18 5.85 4.44
C PHE A 7 1.43 5.34 5.16
N LEU A 8 1.58 4.02 5.26
CA LEU A 8 2.73 3.42 5.92
C LEU A 8 3.81 3.12 4.89
N ARG A 9 5.06 3.55 5.10
CA ARG A 9 6.15 3.23 4.15
C ARG A 9 6.69 1.83 4.40
N LEU A 10 7.08 1.15 3.34
CA LEU A 10 7.80 -0.12 3.48
C LEU A 10 9.13 0.12 4.20
N GLY A 11 9.42 -0.72 5.20
CA GLY A 11 10.58 -0.58 6.09
C GLY A 11 10.23 0.02 7.44
N GLU A 12 9.11 0.72 7.58
CA GLU A 12 8.68 1.25 8.87
C GLU A 12 8.12 0.14 9.78
N PRO A 13 8.37 0.17 11.10
CA PRO A 13 7.84 -0.83 12.04
C PRO A 13 6.32 -1.01 11.96
N ALA A 14 5.57 0.08 11.75
CA ALA A 14 4.11 0.03 11.60
C ALA A 14 3.66 -0.79 10.38
N ALA A 15 4.43 -0.76 9.28
CA ALA A 15 4.17 -1.55 8.08
C ALA A 15 4.59 -3.03 8.21
N GLN A 16 5.13 -3.46 9.36
CA GLN A 16 5.50 -4.87 9.59
C GLN A 16 4.40 -5.67 10.31
N SER A 17 3.34 -4.99 10.76
CA SER A 17 2.21 -5.64 11.43
C SER A 17 1.28 -6.32 10.43
N ARG A 18 1.27 -7.65 10.40
CA ARG A 18 0.34 -8.44 9.55
C ARG A 18 -1.13 -8.11 9.81
N ALA A 19 -1.47 -7.84 11.07
CA ALA A 19 -2.84 -7.44 11.43
C ALA A 19 -3.24 -6.11 10.81
N ALA A 20 -2.29 -5.18 10.63
CA ALA A 20 -2.55 -3.86 10.07
C ALA A 20 -2.51 -3.83 8.54
N VAL A 21 -1.57 -4.55 7.92
CA VAL A 21 -1.26 -4.41 6.49
C VAL A 21 -1.32 -5.72 5.69
N GLY A 22 -1.67 -6.85 6.32
CA GLY A 22 -1.64 -8.18 5.71
C GLY A 22 -0.23 -8.75 5.51
N SER A 23 -0.15 -10.07 5.26
CA SER A 23 1.13 -10.77 5.18
C SER A 23 2.08 -10.29 4.09
N LYS A 24 1.59 -9.94 2.90
CA LYS A 24 2.47 -9.56 1.77
C LYS A 24 3.21 -8.25 2.06
N ALA A 25 2.47 -7.22 2.46
CA ALA A 25 3.05 -5.93 2.79
C ALA A 25 3.94 -6.02 4.03
N ALA A 26 3.51 -6.76 5.07
CA ALA A 26 4.32 -6.98 6.26
C ALA A 26 5.66 -7.67 5.95
N ALA A 27 5.64 -8.69 5.11
CA ALA A 27 6.86 -9.39 4.69
C ALA A 27 7.80 -8.48 3.89
N LEU A 28 7.28 -7.71 2.92
CA LEU A 28 8.08 -6.76 2.16
C LEU A 28 8.67 -5.66 3.05
N SER A 29 7.89 -5.16 4.02
CA SER A 29 8.36 -4.16 4.97
C SER A 29 9.48 -4.70 5.86
N ALA A 30 9.34 -5.93 6.37
CA ALA A 30 10.37 -6.58 7.18
C ALA A 30 11.67 -6.80 6.39
N LEU A 31 11.57 -7.21 5.12
CA LEU A 31 12.74 -7.34 4.23
C LEU A 31 13.42 -5.99 3.97
N ALA A 32 12.64 -4.94 3.72
CA ALA A 32 13.18 -3.59 3.54
C ALA A 32 13.91 -3.10 4.81
N ALA A 33 13.31 -3.32 5.99
CA ALA A 33 13.91 -2.97 7.27
C ALA A 33 15.19 -3.77 7.57
N ALA A 34 15.26 -5.01 7.11
CA ALA A 34 16.45 -5.86 7.22
C ALA A 34 17.55 -5.51 6.19
N GLY A 35 17.36 -4.48 5.36
CA GLY A 35 18.37 -4.02 4.40
C GLY A 35 18.40 -4.78 3.08
N PHE A 36 17.43 -5.67 2.82
CA PHE A 36 17.30 -6.28 1.49
C PHE A 36 16.85 -5.23 0.46
N ARG A 37 17.22 -5.46 -0.80
CA ARG A 37 16.77 -4.59 -1.90
C ARG A 37 15.29 -4.83 -2.21
N VAL A 38 14.44 -4.07 -1.55
CA VAL A 38 12.99 -4.00 -1.81
C VAL A 38 12.70 -2.69 -2.53
N PRO A 39 11.96 -2.67 -3.65
CA PRO A 39 11.52 -1.43 -4.26
C PRO A 39 10.76 -0.56 -3.26
N ALA A 40 11.03 0.75 -3.28
CA ALA A 40 10.33 1.68 -2.42
C ALA A 40 8.82 1.60 -2.68
N GLY A 41 8.03 1.65 -1.60
CA GLY A 41 6.59 1.48 -1.66
C GLY A 41 5.93 1.99 -0.38
N PHE A 42 4.60 2.08 -0.43
CA PHE A 42 3.77 2.40 0.73
C PHE A 42 2.52 1.53 0.74
N VAL A 43 1.89 1.43 1.91
CA VAL A 43 0.68 0.67 2.13
C VAL A 43 -0.47 1.61 2.41
N VAL A 44 -1.54 1.46 1.63
CA VAL A 44 -2.82 2.13 1.85
C VAL A 44 -3.65 1.22 2.77
N THR A 45 -3.90 1.68 3.99
CA THR A 45 -4.71 0.93 4.96
C THR A 45 -6.19 1.26 4.80
N LYS A 46 -7.05 0.36 5.28
CA LYS A 46 -8.49 0.64 5.33
C LYS A 46 -8.81 1.88 6.18
N ALA A 47 -8.06 2.12 7.26
CA ALA A 47 -8.20 3.33 8.06
C ALA A 47 -7.92 4.58 7.23
N ALA A 48 -6.81 4.61 6.47
CA ALA A 48 -6.48 5.74 5.61
C ALA A 48 -7.55 6.00 4.53
N LEU A 49 -8.19 4.95 3.99
CA LEU A 49 -9.32 5.10 3.07
C LEU A 49 -10.57 5.67 3.75
N LEU A 50 -10.89 5.22 4.97
CA LEU A 50 -12.06 5.67 5.73
C LEU A 50 -11.91 7.11 6.25
N ASP A 51 -10.70 7.50 6.64
CA ASP A 51 -10.38 8.86 7.12
C ASP A 51 -10.33 9.88 5.97
N ASN A 52 -10.26 9.41 4.73
CA ASN A 52 -10.22 10.24 3.52
C ASN A 52 -11.32 9.83 2.52
N PRO A 53 -12.61 9.92 2.90
CA PRO A 53 -13.71 9.36 2.13
C PRO A 53 -14.02 10.14 0.84
N ALA A 54 -13.56 11.39 0.74
CA ALA A 54 -13.71 12.18 -0.47
C ALA A 54 -12.67 11.75 -1.53
N ALA A 55 -13.16 11.24 -2.66
CA ALA A 55 -12.31 10.79 -3.77
C ALA A 55 -11.24 11.82 -4.22
N PRO A 56 -11.51 13.14 -4.28
CA PRO A 56 -10.49 14.13 -4.64
C PRO A 56 -9.32 14.20 -3.65
N ASP A 57 -9.58 14.01 -2.35
CA ASP A 57 -8.56 14.06 -1.31
C ASP A 57 -7.69 12.81 -1.34
N LEU A 58 -8.30 11.63 -1.39
CA LEU A 58 -7.57 10.38 -1.53
C LEU A 58 -6.69 10.36 -2.79
N ALA A 59 -7.23 10.82 -3.92
CA ALA A 59 -6.48 10.87 -5.17
C ALA A 59 -5.26 11.81 -5.09
N ARG A 60 -5.39 12.95 -4.41
CA ARG A 60 -4.29 13.88 -4.15
C ARG A 60 -3.24 13.25 -3.23
N LEU A 61 -3.67 12.55 -2.18
CA LEU A 61 -2.78 11.88 -1.24
C LEU A 61 -1.99 10.75 -1.93
N LEU A 62 -2.65 9.90 -2.73
CA LEU A 62 -1.99 8.84 -3.49
C LEU A 62 -0.92 9.39 -4.44
N ARG A 63 -1.24 10.45 -5.19
CA ARG A 63 -0.27 11.10 -6.09
C ARG A 63 0.89 11.73 -5.33
N THR A 64 0.62 12.37 -4.20
CA THR A 64 1.67 12.97 -3.35
C THR A 64 2.59 11.88 -2.81
N ALA A 65 2.02 10.74 -2.39
CA ALA A 65 2.77 9.64 -1.87
C ALA A 65 3.64 8.94 -2.92
N ALA A 66 3.09 8.75 -4.12
CA ALA A 66 3.81 8.23 -5.27
C ALA A 66 5.09 9.04 -5.57
N SER A 67 4.96 10.37 -5.68
CA SER A 67 6.09 11.27 -5.93
C SER A 67 7.19 11.17 -4.86
N GLY A 68 6.83 10.90 -3.61
CA GLY A 68 7.76 10.70 -2.50
C GLY A 68 8.36 9.30 -2.40
N THR A 69 8.06 8.42 -3.36
CA THR A 69 8.45 7.00 -3.36
C THR A 69 9.21 6.63 -4.65
N GLY A 70 8.88 7.26 -5.78
CA GLY A 70 9.60 7.12 -7.05
C GLY A 70 8.82 7.69 -8.23
N THR A 71 9.42 7.67 -9.42
CA THR A 71 8.77 8.15 -10.66
C THR A 71 7.82 7.12 -11.29
N GLY A 72 7.74 5.91 -10.73
CA GLY A 72 6.98 4.80 -11.28
C GLY A 72 7.66 4.10 -12.46
N PRO A 73 6.96 3.16 -13.11
CA PRO A 73 5.56 2.79 -12.85
C PRO A 73 5.40 1.93 -11.59
N PHE A 74 4.19 1.92 -11.02
CA PHE A 74 3.86 1.25 -9.77
C PHE A 74 3.21 -0.12 -10.01
N ALA A 75 3.37 -1.00 -9.03
CA ALA A 75 2.60 -2.23 -8.91
C ALA A 75 1.62 -2.08 -7.74
N VAL A 76 0.31 -2.18 -8.01
CA VAL A 76 -0.73 -2.12 -6.98
C VAL A 76 -1.22 -3.54 -6.71
N ARG A 77 -1.13 -3.96 -5.46
CA ARG A 77 -1.40 -5.34 -5.03
C ARG A 77 -2.19 -5.34 -3.74
N SER A 78 -3.25 -6.16 -3.67
CA SER A 78 -3.94 -6.40 -2.40
C SER A 78 -3.01 -7.09 -1.39
N SER A 79 -3.13 -6.66 -0.14
CA SER A 79 -2.50 -7.31 1.00
C SER A 79 -3.49 -7.25 2.17
N ALA A 80 -4.62 -7.98 2.06
CA ALA A 80 -5.62 -7.96 3.10
C ALA A 80 -5.20 -8.87 4.27
N ALA A 81 -5.34 -8.39 5.51
CA ALA A 81 -5.13 -9.22 6.71
C ALA A 81 -6.10 -10.42 6.77
N ALA A 82 -7.25 -10.32 6.10
CA ALA A 82 -8.22 -11.40 5.98
C ALA A 82 -7.74 -12.57 5.09
N GLU A 83 -6.72 -12.39 4.25
CA GLU A 83 -6.08 -13.48 3.48
C GLU A 83 -5.37 -14.51 4.38
N ASP A 84 -5.10 -14.13 5.63
CA ASP A 84 -4.36 -14.94 6.61
C ASP A 84 -5.27 -15.76 7.54
N LEU A 85 -6.60 -15.69 7.37
CA LEU A 85 -7.56 -16.47 8.17
C LEU A 85 -7.60 -17.95 7.72
N PRO A 86 -7.70 -18.92 8.66
CA PRO A 86 -7.84 -20.33 8.31
C PRO A 86 -9.12 -20.56 7.48
N GLY A 87 -8.96 -20.94 6.21
CA GLY A 87 -10.05 -21.20 5.27
C GLY A 87 -10.27 -20.12 4.20
N ALA A 88 -9.62 -18.96 4.31
CA ALA A 88 -9.72 -17.86 3.34
C ALA A 88 -8.59 -17.91 2.31
N SER A 89 -8.50 -18.97 1.50
CA SER A 89 -7.59 -18.97 0.35
C SER A 89 -8.24 -18.23 -0.81
N PHE A 90 -8.16 -16.90 -0.82
CA PHE A 90 -8.60 -16.05 -1.93
C PHE A 90 -7.58 -16.01 -3.08
N ALA A 91 -6.90 -17.14 -3.33
CA ALA A 91 -5.95 -17.26 -4.42
C ALA A 91 -6.68 -17.04 -5.75
N GLY A 92 -6.34 -15.96 -6.45
CA GLY A 92 -6.91 -15.61 -7.75
C GLY A 92 -8.14 -14.69 -7.74
N MET A 93 -8.61 -14.23 -6.57
CA MET A 93 -9.76 -13.31 -6.47
C MET A 93 -9.37 -11.82 -6.39
N TYR A 94 -8.09 -11.51 -6.16
CA TYR A 94 -7.62 -10.13 -6.07
C TYR A 94 -6.77 -9.74 -7.26
N GLU A 95 -7.08 -8.57 -7.81
CA GLU A 95 -6.42 -8.01 -8.98
C GLU A 95 -5.03 -7.46 -8.60
N THR A 96 -4.03 -7.79 -9.41
CA THR A 96 -2.72 -7.13 -9.37
C THR A 96 -2.63 -6.25 -10.59
N TYR A 97 -2.47 -4.95 -10.36
CA TYR A 97 -2.26 -3.97 -11.42
C TYR A 97 -0.78 -3.68 -11.54
N LEU A 98 -0.21 -3.94 -12.71
CA LEU A 98 1.18 -3.64 -13.03
C LEU A 98 1.26 -2.43 -13.95
N GLN A 99 2.43 -1.80 -14.00
CA GLN A 99 2.70 -0.67 -14.90
C GLN A 99 1.76 0.54 -14.68
N VAL A 100 1.29 0.75 -13.44
CA VAL A 100 0.35 1.82 -13.11
C VAL A 100 1.10 3.15 -13.01
N ALA A 101 0.72 4.14 -13.81
CA ALA A 101 1.28 5.48 -13.68
C ALA A 101 0.77 6.16 -12.40
N ALA A 102 1.52 7.12 -11.85
CA ALA A 102 1.11 7.83 -10.63
C ALA A 102 -0.29 8.50 -10.77
N ALA A 103 -0.64 8.95 -11.98
CA ALA A 103 -1.93 9.56 -12.28
C ALA A 103 -3.10 8.55 -12.17
N ASP A 104 -2.84 7.27 -12.40
CA ASP A 104 -3.84 6.20 -12.46
C ASP A 104 -3.99 5.43 -11.14
N LEU A 105 -3.13 5.69 -10.16
CA LEU A 105 -3.22 5.09 -8.82
C LEU A 105 -4.61 5.20 -8.16
N PRO A 106 -5.34 6.33 -8.25
CA PRO A 106 -6.68 6.42 -7.67
C PRO A 106 -7.69 5.44 -8.28
N ALA A 107 -7.47 5.01 -9.52
CA ALA A 107 -8.33 4.04 -10.19
C ALA A 107 -7.91 2.58 -9.90
N ALA A 108 -6.69 2.35 -9.43
CA ALA A 108 -6.15 1.01 -9.15
C ALA A 108 -6.20 0.60 -7.67
N VAL A 109 -6.54 1.55 -6.77
CA VAL A 109 -6.65 1.32 -5.32
C VAL A 109 -8.12 1.32 -4.91
N HIS A 110 -8.56 0.27 -4.23
CA HIS A 110 -9.95 0.05 -3.78
C HIS A 110 -10.00 -0.42 -2.33
#